data_AF-A0A2P8NDN4-F1
#
_entry.id   AF-A0A2P8NDN4-F1
#
_cell.length_a   1.000
_cell.length_b   1.000
_cell.length_c   1.000
_cell.angle_alpha   90.00
_cell.angle_beta   90.00
_cell.angle_gamma   90.00
#
_symmetry.space_group_name_H-M   'P 1'
#
loop_
_entity.id
_entity.type
_entity.pdbx_description
1 polymer ?
#
loop_
_entity_poly.entity_id
_entity_poly.type
_entity_poly.pdbx_seq_one_letter_code
_entity_poly.pdbx_strand_id
1 'polypeptide(L)'
;MYAENGKAVGETVSQERRNPQQPDARMLGRVIQCDGARATISSYVDAAEDAPTDLWNIGKLISVSTGQTRLVGLVCSIETPSGIWAETGTNPITVHLELIGEVRDEPGTRRPVFDRGITVYPNIGSIAHQIRSRDLEAVYQMHGKRAVAIGQLAQNTKLPARIAIDCMLNRHFAIVGTTGVGKSSAVSLLLHKAIEERPDLRILILDPHNEFSAAFPSQAARIDQTTLDLPFWLFRLEELTEVLFRGRDGVVEEIDMLRDLIPAAKLAYSQPSGAARLRRSSDHGSVTADTPVPYRINDLIRLIDERMGLLDSKAERPVLRSLRGRLESIINDPSYRFMFAPSLVEDSIRDIIGKTFRVPHGGKPVMCFQMAGMPSEVVNSVCSVLARLAFDLAQASANRLKLLVLCEEAHRYMPSDPRLGFAPTRHALARIAKEGRKYGCYLGVVTQRPGELDPTILSQCSTVFAMRLSNDRDQDIIRSAIADSSASTLSFLSSMGQREAIAFGEGVATPMRLKFEELSPDLIPGAHADSDFGEVTEPDDLDLAAMIERMRHVNRAEPANAADPQADPAFFGEPSSVLKRVLPGGAANSGGWADREQRGGGVAAFDDEPRRARRFGDATYRPIRD
;
A
#
# COMPACT_ATOMS: atom_id res chain seq x y z
N MET A 1 74.86 -26.98 -39.99
CA MET A 1 74.26 -28.33 -40.12
C MET A 1 72.84 -28.27 -39.59
N TYR A 2 71.93 -28.89 -40.33
CA TYR A 2 70.46 -28.87 -40.21
C TYR A 2 69.88 -29.78 -39.11
N ALA A 3 68.62 -29.46 -38.72
CA ALA A 3 67.45 -30.34 -38.39
C ALA A 3 66.74 -29.83 -37.11
N GLU A 4 65.56 -29.20 -37.16
CA GLU A 4 64.18 -29.61 -37.52
C GLU A 4 63.28 -29.93 -36.30
N ASN A 5 62.17 -29.19 -36.23
CA ASN A 5 60.81 -29.51 -35.76
C ASN A 5 60.58 -30.43 -34.55
N GLY A 6 59.98 -29.84 -33.51
CA GLY A 6 59.16 -30.54 -32.52
C GLY A 6 57.93 -29.71 -32.15
N LYS A 7 56.80 -29.94 -32.84
CA LYS A 7 55.48 -29.42 -32.46
C LYS A 7 55.09 -29.95 -31.08
N ALA A 8 54.92 -29.07 -30.10
CA ALA A 8 54.21 -29.39 -28.88
C ALA A 8 52.70 -29.35 -29.18
N VAL A 9 52.10 -30.53 -29.31
CA VAL A 9 50.65 -30.73 -29.37
C VAL A 9 50.11 -30.52 -27.96
N GLY A 10 49.65 -29.30 -27.66
CA GLY A 10 48.74 -29.08 -26.55
C GLY A 10 47.36 -29.57 -26.97
N GLU A 11 46.79 -30.52 -26.25
CA GLU A 11 45.42 -31.00 -26.46
C GLU A 11 44.45 -29.82 -26.41
N THR A 12 43.93 -29.45 -27.58
CA THR A 12 42.84 -28.51 -27.71
C THR A 12 41.58 -29.16 -27.15
N VAL A 13 41.07 -28.60 -26.05
CA VAL A 13 39.75 -28.93 -25.54
C VAL A 13 38.74 -28.73 -26.67
N SER A 14 37.85 -29.70 -26.84
CA SER A 14 36.99 -29.93 -28.01
C SER A 14 35.89 -28.89 -28.26
N GLN A 15 36.21 -27.59 -28.30
CA GLN A 15 35.29 -26.49 -28.63
C GLN A 15 35.48 -25.94 -30.06
N GLU A 16 36.43 -26.46 -30.84
CA GLU A 16 36.79 -25.89 -32.14
C GLU A 16 36.26 -26.61 -33.39
N ARG A 17 35.30 -27.53 -33.27
CA ARG A 17 34.54 -27.97 -34.46
C ARG A 17 33.44 -26.98 -34.79
N ARG A 18 33.82 -25.78 -35.26
CA ARG A 18 32.92 -24.93 -36.07
C ARG A 18 32.89 -25.49 -37.48
N ASN A 19 31.71 -25.87 -37.95
CA ASN A 19 31.48 -26.12 -39.36
C ASN A 19 31.50 -24.75 -40.08
N PRO A 20 32.43 -24.47 -41.02
CA PRO A 20 32.58 -23.17 -41.69
C PRO A 20 31.38 -22.77 -42.58
N GLN A 21 30.32 -23.59 -42.61
CA GLN A 21 29.10 -23.41 -43.40
C GLN A 21 27.88 -23.02 -42.55
N GLN A 22 28.02 -22.81 -41.23
CA GLN A 22 26.91 -22.25 -40.43
C GLN A 22 26.77 -20.75 -40.71
N PRO A 23 25.58 -20.26 -41.13
CA PRO A 23 25.39 -18.85 -41.46
C PRO A 23 25.61 -17.96 -40.23
N ASP A 24 26.21 -16.79 -40.47
CA ASP A 24 26.60 -15.74 -39.52
C ASP A 24 25.43 -15.04 -38.78
N ALA A 25 24.25 -15.67 -38.74
CA ALA A 25 22.97 -15.08 -38.33
C ALA A 25 22.86 -14.70 -36.83
N ARG A 26 23.92 -14.87 -36.04
CA ARG A 26 23.98 -14.51 -34.60
C ARG A 26 25.11 -13.57 -34.23
N MET A 27 25.99 -13.23 -35.17
CA MET A 27 27.03 -12.23 -34.92
C MET A 27 26.39 -10.86 -35.02
N LEU A 28 26.42 -10.12 -33.92
CA LEU A 28 25.86 -8.77 -33.88
C LEU A 28 26.94 -7.73 -34.19
N GLY A 29 28.14 -7.88 -33.64
CA GLY A 29 29.22 -6.92 -33.88
C GLY A 29 30.49 -7.26 -33.11
N ARG A 30 31.41 -6.29 -33.03
CA ARG A 30 32.67 -6.43 -32.29
C ARG A 30 32.89 -5.31 -31.30
N VAL A 31 33.44 -5.66 -30.13
CA VAL A 31 33.84 -4.68 -29.12
C VAL A 31 34.98 -3.82 -29.65
N ILE A 32 34.82 -2.50 -29.60
CA ILE A 32 35.83 -1.52 -30.00
C ILE A 32 36.40 -0.75 -28.80
N GLN A 33 35.68 -0.73 -27.68
CA GLN A 33 36.08 -0.05 -26.45
C GLN A 33 35.48 -0.77 -25.23
N CYS A 34 36.18 -0.76 -24.10
CA CYS A 34 35.66 -1.17 -22.80
C CYS A 34 36.32 -0.34 -21.70
N ASP A 35 35.52 0.20 -20.77
CA ASP A 35 35.97 1.06 -19.66
C ASP A 35 35.63 0.47 -18.28
N GLY A 36 35.41 -0.85 -18.22
CA GLY A 36 35.08 -1.61 -17.01
C GLY A 36 33.57 -1.70 -16.76
N ALA A 37 32.85 -0.58 -16.70
CA ALA A 37 31.39 -0.63 -16.53
C ALA A 37 30.64 -0.74 -17.86
N ARG A 38 31.25 -0.25 -18.94
CA ARG A 38 30.65 -0.19 -20.27
C ARG A 38 31.54 -0.83 -21.32
N ALA A 39 30.89 -1.26 -22.40
CA ALA A 39 31.55 -1.72 -23.60
C ALA A 39 30.86 -1.13 -24.82
N THR A 40 31.63 -0.76 -25.83
CA THR A 40 31.11 -0.21 -27.09
C THR A 40 31.31 -1.23 -28.20
N ILE A 41 30.25 -1.51 -28.94
CA ILE A 41 30.24 -2.45 -30.06
C ILE A 41 30.10 -1.67 -31.37
N SER A 42 30.96 -1.99 -32.34
CA SER A 42 30.76 -1.59 -33.73
C SER A 42 30.00 -2.68 -34.47
N SER A 43 28.95 -2.28 -35.19
CA SER A 43 28.09 -3.14 -36.00
C SER A 43 27.67 -2.40 -37.27
N TYR A 44 27.02 -3.11 -38.19
CA TYR A 44 26.38 -2.55 -39.37
C TYR A 44 24.89 -2.91 -39.36
N VAL A 45 24.06 -2.05 -39.94
CA VAL A 45 22.64 -2.32 -40.22
C VAL A 45 22.44 -2.18 -41.72
N ASP A 46 21.88 -3.20 -42.36
CA ASP A 46 21.53 -3.12 -43.78
C ASP A 46 20.21 -2.36 -43.94
N ALA A 47 20.18 -1.38 -44.84
CA ALA A 47 18.98 -0.63 -45.20
C ALA A 47 18.15 -1.34 -46.28
N ALA A 48 18.74 -2.31 -46.99
CA ALA A 48 18.04 -3.10 -48.02
C ALA A 48 17.54 -4.44 -47.44
N GLU A 49 16.25 -4.72 -47.66
CA GLU A 49 15.47 -5.90 -47.22
C GLU A 49 15.01 -5.94 -45.76
N ASP A 50 13.93 -6.71 -45.53
CA ASP A 50 13.29 -7.14 -44.28
C ASP A 50 14.25 -7.86 -43.29
N ALA A 51 15.52 -7.43 -43.21
CA ALA A 51 16.45 -7.83 -42.18
C ALA A 51 15.85 -7.44 -40.83
N PRO A 52 15.95 -8.31 -39.80
CA PRO A 52 15.37 -8.03 -38.50
C PRO A 52 16.08 -6.82 -37.87
N THR A 53 15.55 -5.62 -38.14
CA THR A 53 15.81 -4.36 -37.42
C THR A 53 15.62 -4.53 -35.92
N ASP A 54 14.88 -5.58 -35.55
CA ASP A 54 14.68 -6.06 -34.19
C ASP A 54 15.95 -6.59 -33.49
N LEU A 55 17.11 -6.70 -34.14
CA LEU A 55 18.33 -7.18 -33.47
C LEU A 55 18.90 -6.18 -32.45
N TRP A 56 18.74 -4.88 -32.69
CA TRP A 56 19.32 -3.81 -31.89
C TRP A 56 18.25 -2.87 -31.33
N ASN A 57 17.69 -3.23 -30.17
CA ASN A 57 16.75 -2.36 -29.44
C ASN A 57 17.35 -1.95 -28.10
N ILE A 58 17.15 -0.69 -27.72
CA ILE A 58 17.55 -0.20 -26.40
C ILE A 58 16.85 -1.02 -25.32
N GLY A 59 17.60 -1.45 -24.31
CA GLY A 59 17.14 -2.27 -23.22
C GLY A 59 17.21 -3.78 -23.47
N LYS A 60 17.63 -4.25 -24.66
CA LYS A 60 17.91 -5.69 -24.89
C LYS A 60 19.23 -6.11 -24.24
N LEU A 61 19.28 -7.37 -23.81
CA LEU A 61 20.49 -8.00 -23.28
C LEU A 61 21.26 -8.69 -24.41
N ILE A 62 22.57 -8.48 -24.43
CA ILE A 62 23.51 -8.98 -25.42
C ILE A 62 24.62 -9.73 -24.70
N SER A 63 25.12 -10.79 -25.33
CA SER A 63 26.23 -11.56 -24.81
C SER A 63 27.53 -11.21 -25.52
N VAL A 64 28.62 -10.99 -24.79
CA VAL A 64 29.96 -10.82 -25.36
C VAL A 64 30.82 -12.02 -24.97
N SER A 65 31.43 -12.66 -25.97
CA SER A 65 32.24 -13.86 -25.75
C SER A 65 33.65 -13.48 -25.30
N THR A 66 34.05 -13.93 -24.10
CA THR A 66 35.40 -13.74 -23.54
C THR A 66 36.23 -15.03 -23.56
N GLY A 67 35.74 -16.06 -24.25
CA GLY A 67 36.39 -17.37 -24.38
C GLY A 67 35.78 -18.39 -23.43
N GLN A 68 36.03 -18.26 -22.12
CA GLN A 68 35.52 -19.20 -21.11
C GLN A 68 34.16 -18.80 -20.52
N THR A 69 33.88 -17.50 -20.45
CA THR A 69 32.61 -16.96 -19.94
C THR A 69 31.89 -16.16 -21.03
N ARG A 70 30.62 -15.83 -20.74
CA ARG A 70 29.77 -15.01 -21.61
C ARG A 70 29.36 -13.79 -20.80
N LEU A 71 29.91 -12.63 -21.11
CA LEU A 71 29.50 -11.38 -20.46
C LEU A 71 28.10 -11.00 -20.93
N VAL A 72 27.29 -10.46 -20.03
CA VAL A 72 25.95 -9.98 -20.32
C VAL A 72 25.95 -8.45 -20.20
N GLY A 73 25.56 -7.77 -21.28
CA GLY A 73 25.45 -6.32 -21.31
C GLY A 73 24.06 -5.87 -21.78
N LEU A 74 23.58 -4.76 -21.21
CA LEU A 74 22.35 -4.08 -21.59
C LEU A 74 22.64 -3.01 -22.63
N VAL A 75 21.87 -2.99 -23.72
CA VAL A 75 21.97 -1.91 -24.71
C VAL A 75 21.41 -0.61 -24.12
N CYS A 76 22.26 0.40 -23.95
CA CYS A 76 21.90 1.70 -23.36
C CYS A 76 21.64 2.78 -24.40
N SER A 77 22.42 2.79 -25.49
CA SER A 77 22.26 3.72 -26.59
C SER A 77 22.82 3.14 -27.88
N ILE A 78 22.29 3.62 -29.00
CA ILE A 78 22.70 3.25 -30.35
C ILE A 78 22.86 4.57 -31.12
N GLU A 79 23.98 4.74 -31.81
CA GLU A 79 24.26 5.94 -32.60
C GLU A 79 24.93 5.57 -33.92
N THR A 80 24.79 6.42 -34.93
CA THR A 80 25.56 6.33 -36.17
C THR A 80 26.77 7.25 -36.06
N PRO A 81 28.03 6.76 -36.22
CA PRO A 81 29.22 7.60 -36.06
C PRO A 81 29.25 8.83 -36.97
N SER A 82 28.67 8.72 -38.17
CA SER A 82 28.59 9.80 -39.15
C SER A 82 27.42 10.75 -38.90
N GLY A 83 26.43 10.36 -38.09
CA GLY A 83 25.13 11.04 -37.98
C GLY A 83 24.28 10.99 -39.25
N ILE A 84 24.73 10.29 -40.29
CA ILE A 84 24.08 10.21 -41.60
C ILE A 84 23.51 8.82 -41.79
N TRP A 85 22.23 8.73 -42.15
CA TRP A 85 21.58 7.48 -42.54
C TRP A 85 21.49 7.39 -44.07
N ALA A 86 22.06 6.33 -44.64
CA ALA A 86 21.92 5.98 -46.05
C ALA A 86 20.73 5.03 -46.21
N GLU A 87 19.77 5.41 -47.05
CA GLU A 87 18.58 4.59 -47.38
C GLU A 87 18.93 3.34 -48.20
N THR A 88 20.15 3.26 -48.74
CA THR A 88 20.64 2.13 -49.53
C THR A 88 22.00 1.69 -49.03
N GLY A 89 22.17 0.37 -48.84
CA GLY A 89 23.40 -0.24 -48.36
C GLY A 89 23.50 -0.31 -46.83
N THR A 90 24.72 -0.51 -46.33
CA THR A 90 24.98 -0.76 -44.90
C THR A 90 25.34 0.51 -44.15
N ASN A 91 24.63 0.77 -43.06
CA ASN A 91 24.90 1.88 -42.14
C ASN A 91 25.76 1.41 -40.97
N PRO A 92 26.92 2.02 -40.70
CA PRO A 92 27.69 1.73 -39.50
C PRO A 92 26.97 2.26 -38.27
N ILE A 93 26.87 1.43 -37.24
CA ILE A 93 26.32 1.79 -35.94
C ILE A 93 27.32 1.50 -34.83
N THR A 94 27.24 2.32 -33.79
CA THR A 94 27.93 2.16 -32.52
C THR A 94 26.90 1.90 -31.45
N VAL A 95 27.06 0.80 -30.72
CA VAL A 95 26.15 0.38 -29.67
C VAL A 95 26.86 0.40 -28.34
N HIS A 96 26.32 1.13 -27.38
CA HIS A 96 26.88 1.24 -26.04
C HIS A 96 26.16 0.27 -25.10
N LEU A 97 26.94 -0.59 -24.47
CA LEU A 97 26.49 -1.56 -23.48
C LEU A 97 26.88 -1.14 -22.07
N GLU A 98 25.98 -1.31 -21.12
CA GLU A 98 26.30 -1.38 -19.68
C GLU A 98 26.42 -2.85 -19.28
N LEU A 99 27.56 -3.24 -18.71
CA LEU A 99 27.84 -4.62 -18.34
C LEU A 99 27.14 -4.95 -17.00
N ILE A 100 26.33 -6.01 -16.98
CA ILE A 100 25.52 -6.40 -15.81
C ILE A 100 26.14 -7.58 -15.05
N GLY A 101 26.91 -8.40 -15.73
CA GLY A 101 27.56 -9.57 -15.14
C GLY A 101 28.03 -10.58 -16.17
N GLU A 102 28.25 -11.81 -15.73
CA GLU A 102 28.71 -12.90 -16.58
C GLU A 102 27.91 -14.19 -16.38
N VAL A 103 27.82 -14.98 -17.44
CA VAL A 103 27.26 -16.33 -17.43
C VAL A 103 28.38 -17.33 -17.66
N ARG A 104 28.47 -18.30 -16.74
CA ARG A 104 29.37 -19.46 -16.83
C ARG A 104 28.56 -20.75 -16.90
N ASP A 105 29.09 -21.75 -17.60
CA ASP A 105 28.51 -23.09 -17.57
C ASP A 105 29.14 -23.87 -16.42
N GLU A 106 28.33 -24.38 -15.50
CA GLU A 106 28.80 -25.15 -14.34
C GLU A 106 29.54 -26.43 -14.79
N PRO A 107 30.71 -26.75 -14.20
CA PRO A 107 31.48 -27.95 -14.56
C PRO A 107 30.65 -29.22 -14.38
N GLY A 108 30.65 -30.08 -15.39
CA GLY A 108 29.95 -31.38 -15.37
C GLY A 108 28.47 -31.32 -15.77
N THR A 109 27.69 -30.33 -15.29
CA THR A 109 26.25 -30.21 -15.62
C THR A 109 25.98 -29.37 -16.86
N ARG A 110 26.93 -28.50 -17.27
CA ARG A 110 26.78 -27.50 -18.34
C ARG A 110 25.56 -26.58 -18.15
N ARG A 111 25.09 -26.43 -16.91
CA ARG A 111 23.99 -25.52 -16.59
C ARG A 111 24.53 -24.08 -16.57
N PRO A 112 23.86 -23.11 -17.22
CA PRO A 112 24.26 -21.72 -17.12
C PRO A 112 23.98 -21.18 -15.72
N VAL A 113 24.97 -20.53 -15.13
CA VAL A 113 24.90 -19.82 -13.85
C VAL A 113 25.30 -18.37 -14.10
N PHE A 114 24.49 -17.44 -13.61
CA PHE A 114 24.75 -16.01 -13.73
C PHE A 114 25.36 -15.47 -12.45
N ASP A 115 26.45 -14.73 -12.60
CA ASP A 115 27.10 -13.97 -11.53
C ASP A 115 27.08 -12.49 -11.90
N ARG A 116 26.71 -11.61 -10.94
CA ARG A 116 26.74 -10.16 -11.17
C ARG A 116 28.16 -9.62 -11.33
N GLY A 117 29.13 -10.28 -10.71
CA GLY A 117 30.55 -9.93 -10.84
C GLY A 117 31.08 -10.32 -12.21
N ILE A 118 31.94 -9.47 -12.77
CA ILE A 118 32.66 -9.74 -14.01
C ILE A 118 34.08 -10.17 -13.64
N THR A 119 34.49 -11.37 -14.05
CA THR A 119 35.84 -11.88 -13.75
C THR A 119 36.82 -11.57 -14.88
N VAL A 120 36.35 -11.58 -16.12
CA VAL A 120 37.16 -11.34 -17.31
C VAL A 120 36.47 -10.31 -18.21
N TYR A 121 37.13 -9.17 -18.42
CA TYR A 121 36.66 -8.14 -19.32
C TYR A 121 36.91 -8.49 -20.79
N PRO A 122 36.08 -7.98 -21.73
CA PRO A 122 36.22 -8.31 -23.13
C PRO A 122 37.41 -7.55 -23.75
N ASN A 123 38.20 -8.26 -24.54
CA ASN A 123 39.24 -7.64 -25.36
C ASN A 123 38.62 -6.84 -26.51
N ILE A 124 39.34 -5.85 -27.01
CA ILE A 124 39.01 -5.20 -28.29
C ILE A 124 39.00 -6.28 -29.39
N GLY A 125 37.93 -6.30 -30.19
CA GLY A 125 37.65 -7.30 -31.21
C GLY A 125 36.79 -8.48 -30.74
N SER A 126 36.46 -8.58 -29.43
CA SER A 126 35.58 -9.64 -28.91
C SER A 126 34.22 -9.59 -29.60
N ILE A 127 33.67 -10.77 -29.88
CA ILE A 127 32.43 -10.89 -30.66
C ILE A 127 31.22 -10.75 -29.75
N ALA A 128 30.30 -9.87 -30.15
CA ALA A 128 28.99 -9.73 -29.55
C ALA A 128 27.96 -10.60 -30.26
N HIS A 129 27.12 -11.28 -29.48
CA HIS A 129 26.12 -12.21 -29.92
C HIS A 129 24.78 -11.94 -29.26
N GLN A 130 23.70 -12.26 -29.96
CA GLN A 130 22.38 -12.33 -29.34
C GLN A 130 22.41 -13.30 -28.16
N ILE A 131 21.89 -12.86 -27.00
CA ILE A 131 21.88 -13.69 -25.79
C ILE A 131 21.06 -14.96 -26.02
N ARG A 132 21.55 -16.11 -25.53
CA ARG A 132 20.83 -17.38 -25.63
C ARG A 132 19.68 -17.40 -24.63
N SER A 133 18.55 -18.01 -24.99
CA SER A 133 17.38 -18.12 -24.08
C SER A 133 17.75 -18.71 -22.72
N ARG A 134 18.58 -19.77 -22.69
CA ARG A 134 19.07 -20.39 -21.45
C ARG A 134 19.94 -19.46 -20.58
N ASP A 135 20.71 -18.57 -21.22
CA ASP A 135 21.59 -17.63 -20.51
C ASP A 135 20.74 -16.48 -19.96
N LEU A 136 19.77 -16.02 -20.74
CA LEU A 136 18.78 -15.03 -20.33
C LEU A 136 17.92 -15.54 -19.16
N GLU A 137 17.50 -16.80 -19.18
CA GLU A 137 16.82 -17.45 -18.06
C GLU A 137 17.69 -17.49 -16.80
N ALA A 138 18.99 -17.76 -16.93
CA ALA A 138 19.93 -17.77 -15.81
C ALA A 138 20.07 -16.37 -15.16
N VAL A 139 20.08 -15.29 -15.95
CA VAL A 139 20.14 -13.89 -15.47
C VAL A 139 18.97 -13.54 -14.55
N TYR A 140 17.78 -14.07 -14.85
CA TYR A 140 16.56 -13.81 -14.08
C TYR A 140 16.18 -14.96 -13.13
N GLN A 141 17.05 -15.96 -12.98
CA GLN A 141 16.78 -17.10 -12.11
C GLN A 141 16.94 -16.74 -10.64
N MET A 142 15.87 -16.94 -9.87
CA MET A 142 15.85 -16.76 -8.41
C MET A 142 16.45 -17.99 -7.73
N HIS A 143 17.77 -18.03 -7.57
CA HIS A 143 18.50 -19.16 -6.97
C HIS A 143 17.98 -19.49 -5.55
N GLY A 144 17.33 -20.65 -5.39
CA GLY A 144 16.87 -21.17 -4.10
C GLY A 144 15.70 -20.42 -3.44
N LYS A 145 15.17 -19.37 -4.08
CA LYS A 145 14.03 -18.59 -3.57
C LYS A 145 12.74 -19.05 -4.26
N ARG A 146 11.68 -19.23 -3.47
CA ARG A 146 10.34 -19.46 -4.01
C ARG A 146 9.87 -18.17 -4.68
N ALA A 147 9.64 -18.23 -5.99
CA ALA A 147 9.35 -17.06 -6.82
C ALA A 147 8.10 -17.27 -7.66
N VAL A 148 7.29 -16.22 -7.75
CA VAL A 148 6.00 -16.23 -8.46
C VAL A 148 6.06 -15.30 -9.65
N ALA A 149 5.41 -15.69 -10.74
CA ALA A 149 5.28 -14.85 -11.92
C ALA A 149 4.27 -13.72 -11.65
N ILE A 150 4.66 -12.49 -11.97
CA ILE A 150 3.84 -11.27 -11.83
C ILE A 150 3.59 -10.59 -13.17
N GLY A 151 4.02 -11.22 -14.26
CA GLY A 151 3.97 -10.66 -15.61
C GLY A 151 5.06 -11.23 -16.49
N GLN A 152 5.48 -10.45 -17.48
CA GLN A 152 6.46 -10.84 -18.49
C GLN A 152 7.59 -9.81 -18.58
N LEU A 153 8.77 -10.25 -18.97
CA LEU A 153 9.89 -9.33 -19.22
C LEU A 153 9.60 -8.49 -20.47
N ALA A 154 9.84 -7.19 -20.38
CA ALA A 154 9.58 -6.27 -21.49
C ALA A 154 10.54 -6.49 -22.67
N GLN A 155 11.72 -7.05 -22.44
CA GLN A 155 12.67 -7.42 -23.50
C GLN A 155 12.29 -8.72 -24.21
N ASN A 156 11.57 -9.61 -23.54
CA ASN A 156 11.23 -10.93 -24.04
C ASN A 156 9.96 -11.44 -23.37
N THR A 157 8.83 -11.26 -24.05
CA THR A 157 7.49 -11.64 -23.57
C THR A 157 7.32 -13.14 -23.32
N LYS A 158 8.22 -13.98 -23.84
CA LYS A 158 8.20 -15.43 -23.58
C LYS A 158 8.72 -15.79 -22.19
N LEU A 159 9.44 -14.88 -21.53
CA LEU A 159 10.00 -15.12 -20.21
C LEU A 159 9.14 -14.49 -19.12
N PRO A 160 8.76 -15.26 -18.08
CA PRO A 160 7.99 -14.72 -16.97
C PRO A 160 8.86 -13.81 -16.11
N ALA A 161 8.33 -12.63 -15.79
CA ALA A 161 8.90 -11.76 -14.77
C ALA A 161 8.51 -12.32 -13.40
N ARG A 162 9.51 -12.75 -12.61
CA ARG A 162 9.29 -13.44 -11.33
C ARG A 162 9.77 -12.61 -10.16
N ILE A 163 9.06 -12.68 -9.04
CA ILE A 163 9.46 -12.06 -7.78
C ILE A 163 9.45 -13.06 -6.63
N ALA A 164 10.41 -12.93 -5.72
CA ALA A 164 10.38 -13.63 -4.43
C ALA A 164 9.53 -12.84 -3.42
N ILE A 165 8.28 -13.27 -3.22
CA ILE A 165 7.31 -12.62 -2.32
C ILE A 165 7.87 -12.46 -0.90
N ASP A 166 8.53 -13.50 -0.37
CA ASP A 166 9.11 -13.44 0.97
C ASP A 166 10.21 -12.37 1.08
N CYS A 167 11.06 -12.24 0.06
CA CYS A 167 12.09 -11.20 0.04
C CYS A 167 11.49 -9.80 -0.09
N MET A 168 10.44 -9.67 -0.90
CA MET A 168 9.69 -8.42 -1.07
C MET A 168 9.04 -7.98 0.26
N LEU A 169 8.34 -8.88 0.95
CA LEU A 169 7.65 -8.56 2.21
C LEU A 169 8.63 -8.32 3.35
N ASN A 170 9.62 -9.21 3.52
CA ASN A 170 10.53 -9.18 4.68
C ASN A 170 11.35 -7.90 4.78
N ARG A 171 11.46 -7.10 3.71
CA ARG A 171 12.24 -5.87 3.71
C ARG A 171 11.49 -4.68 3.13
N HIS A 172 10.16 -4.71 3.25
CA HIS A 172 9.27 -3.67 2.76
C HIS A 172 9.35 -3.50 1.23
N PHE A 173 8.30 -2.96 0.64
CA PHE A 173 8.31 -2.67 -0.78
C PHE A 173 7.64 -1.34 -1.08
N ALA A 174 8.03 -0.75 -2.22
CA ALA A 174 7.40 0.45 -2.72
C ALA A 174 6.93 0.27 -4.17
N ILE A 175 5.80 0.90 -4.51
CA ILE A 175 5.28 1.01 -5.87
C ILE A 175 5.09 2.50 -6.14
N VAL A 176 5.81 3.01 -7.13
CA VAL A 176 5.84 4.44 -7.47
C VAL A 176 5.47 4.65 -8.93
N GLY A 177 4.73 5.71 -9.24
CA GLY A 177 4.34 6.03 -10.62
C GLY A 177 3.27 7.09 -10.72
N THR A 178 3.15 7.75 -11.87
CA THR A 178 2.11 8.77 -12.09
C THR A 178 0.70 8.18 -12.11
N THR A 179 -0.33 9.03 -12.07
CA THR A 179 -1.73 8.60 -12.13
C THR A 179 -2.03 7.87 -13.45
N GLY A 180 -2.88 6.85 -13.42
CA GLY A 180 -3.33 6.11 -14.62
C GLY A 180 -2.33 5.09 -15.21
N VAL A 181 -1.12 4.95 -14.65
CA VAL A 181 -0.12 3.99 -15.17
C VAL A 181 -0.40 2.53 -14.79
N GLY A 182 -1.37 2.29 -13.90
CA GLY A 182 -1.72 0.95 -13.41
C GLY A 182 -1.17 0.62 -12.02
N LYS A 183 -0.88 1.61 -11.17
CA LYS A 183 -0.40 1.40 -9.79
C LYS A 183 -1.34 0.52 -8.96
N SER A 184 -2.62 0.91 -8.84
CA SER A 184 -3.59 0.17 -8.03
C SER A 184 -3.80 -1.26 -8.52
N SER A 185 -3.81 -1.47 -9.84
CA SER A 185 -3.85 -2.82 -10.44
C SER A 185 -2.59 -3.64 -10.12
N ALA A 186 -1.40 -3.03 -10.19
CA ALA A 186 -0.15 -3.69 -9.82
C ALA A 186 -0.12 -4.06 -8.33
N VAL A 187 -0.60 -3.18 -7.46
CA VAL A 187 -0.78 -3.44 -6.02
C VAL A 187 -1.70 -4.64 -5.83
N SER A 188 -2.91 -4.62 -6.40
CA SER A 188 -3.88 -5.71 -6.30
C SER A 188 -3.26 -7.05 -6.73
N LEU A 189 -2.59 -7.08 -7.88
CA LEU A 189 -1.91 -8.28 -8.39
C LEU A 189 -0.87 -8.81 -7.39
N LEU A 190 -0.01 -7.93 -6.87
CA LEU A 190 1.03 -8.31 -5.92
C LEU A 190 0.44 -8.82 -4.59
N LEU A 191 -0.66 -8.22 -4.11
CA LEU A 191 -1.34 -8.70 -2.90
C LEU A 191 -2.00 -10.06 -3.11
N HIS A 192 -2.65 -10.31 -4.25
CA HIS A 192 -3.21 -11.62 -4.60
C HIS A 192 -2.12 -12.69 -4.61
N LYS A 193 -1.00 -12.45 -5.32
CA LYS A 193 0.15 -13.37 -5.30
C LYS A 193 0.73 -13.55 -3.89
N ALA A 194 0.73 -12.49 -3.08
CA ALA A 194 1.23 -12.56 -1.71
C ALA A 194 0.33 -13.42 -0.81
N ILE A 195 -1.00 -13.30 -0.92
CA ILE A 195 -1.96 -14.11 -0.15
C ILE A 195 -1.87 -15.58 -0.55
N GLU A 196 -1.75 -15.87 -1.85
CA GLU A 196 -1.58 -17.23 -2.39
C GLU A 196 -0.33 -17.90 -1.83
N GLU A 197 0.80 -17.18 -1.81
CA GLU A 197 2.07 -17.71 -1.31
C GLU A 197 2.18 -17.72 0.22
N ARG A 198 1.49 -16.79 0.88
CA ARG A 198 1.50 -16.59 2.33
C ARG A 198 0.08 -16.55 2.91
N PRO A 199 -0.58 -17.70 3.10
CA PRO A 199 -1.91 -17.77 3.74
C PRO A 199 -1.92 -17.28 5.21
N ASP A 200 -0.75 -17.24 5.85
CA ASP A 200 -0.53 -16.69 7.19
C ASP A 200 -0.50 -15.15 7.22
N LEU A 201 -0.43 -14.49 6.06
CA LEU A 201 -0.39 -13.04 5.93
C LEU A 201 -1.73 -12.40 6.29
N ARG A 202 -1.67 -11.29 7.02
CA ARG A 202 -2.77 -10.36 7.26
C ARG A 202 -2.41 -9.03 6.64
N ILE A 203 -3.36 -8.39 6.00
CA ILE A 203 -3.12 -7.16 5.26
C ILE A 203 -4.06 -6.09 5.78
N LEU A 204 -3.49 -4.98 6.25
CA LEU A 204 -4.21 -3.75 6.53
C LEU A 204 -3.92 -2.76 5.39
N ILE A 205 -4.93 -2.37 4.64
CA ILE A 205 -4.84 -1.36 3.58
C ILE A 205 -5.41 -0.06 4.12
N LEU A 206 -4.59 0.98 4.13
CA LEU A 206 -5.04 2.36 4.35
C LEU A 206 -5.47 2.90 2.99
N ASP A 207 -6.79 3.00 2.77
CA ASP A 207 -7.41 3.27 1.47
C ASP A 207 -8.11 4.65 1.46
N PRO A 208 -7.43 5.73 1.03
CA PRO A 208 -8.00 7.07 1.00
C PRO A 208 -9.02 7.28 -0.12
N HIS A 209 -9.08 6.36 -1.09
CA HIS A 209 -9.95 6.45 -2.26
C HIS A 209 -11.08 5.41 -2.25
N ASN A 210 -11.10 4.51 -1.26
CA ASN A 210 -12.08 3.43 -1.09
C ASN A 210 -12.14 2.46 -2.30
N GLU A 211 -11.02 2.25 -2.99
CA GLU A 211 -10.98 1.46 -4.23
C GLU A 211 -10.67 -0.03 -4.00
N PHE A 212 -10.01 -0.39 -2.90
CA PHE A 212 -9.37 -1.70 -2.75
C PHE A 212 -10.30 -2.80 -2.23
N SER A 213 -11.33 -2.49 -1.45
CA SER A 213 -12.22 -3.54 -0.91
C SER A 213 -12.89 -4.35 -2.02
N ALA A 214 -13.28 -3.68 -3.12
CA ALA A 214 -13.91 -4.30 -4.28
C ALA A 214 -12.99 -5.32 -4.99
N ALA A 215 -11.68 -5.10 -4.96
CA ALA A 215 -10.69 -5.97 -5.60
C ALA A 215 -10.46 -7.32 -4.88
N PHE A 216 -11.09 -7.52 -3.71
CA PHE A 216 -10.98 -8.75 -2.90
C PHE A 216 -12.36 -9.27 -2.43
N PRO A 217 -13.27 -9.68 -3.32
CA PRO A 217 -14.69 -9.92 -2.99
C PRO A 217 -14.92 -10.93 -1.85
N SER A 218 -14.14 -12.02 -1.81
CA SER A 218 -14.27 -13.07 -0.80
C SER A 218 -13.23 -13.00 0.33
N GLN A 219 -12.28 -12.07 0.24
CA GLN A 219 -11.08 -12.04 1.09
C GLN A 219 -10.91 -10.72 1.88
N ALA A 220 -11.67 -9.67 1.56
CA ALA A 220 -11.64 -8.40 2.28
C ALA A 220 -12.79 -8.22 3.28
N ALA A 221 -12.48 -7.55 4.37
CA ALA A 221 -13.42 -6.84 5.22
C ALA A 221 -13.21 -5.32 5.03
N ARG A 222 -14.24 -4.53 5.33
CA ARG A 222 -14.20 -3.05 5.29
C ARG A 222 -14.48 -2.44 6.67
N ILE A 223 -13.77 -1.36 6.99
CA ILE A 223 -14.05 -0.48 8.12
C ILE A 223 -14.07 0.93 7.55
N ASP A 224 -15.17 1.64 7.79
CA ASP A 224 -15.40 3.03 7.41
C ASP A 224 -15.60 3.89 8.67
N GLN A 225 -15.84 5.19 8.51
CA GLN A 225 -16.08 6.11 9.63
C GLN A 225 -17.26 5.70 10.54
N THR A 226 -18.24 4.98 10.01
CA THR A 226 -19.46 4.60 10.76
C THR A 226 -19.29 3.32 11.57
N THR A 227 -18.47 2.41 11.07
CA THR A 227 -18.20 1.07 11.63
C THR A 227 -16.87 0.98 12.38
N LEU A 228 -16.04 2.01 12.27
CA LEU A 228 -14.82 2.19 13.05
C LEU A 228 -15.18 2.34 14.53
N ASP A 229 -14.52 1.53 15.34
CA ASP A 229 -14.56 1.62 16.80
C ASP A 229 -13.11 1.68 17.29
N LEU A 230 -12.65 2.90 17.60
CA LEU A 230 -11.32 3.15 18.16
C LEU A 230 -11.48 4.09 19.35
N PRO A 231 -11.75 3.55 20.54
CA PRO A 231 -11.95 4.35 21.74
C PRO A 231 -10.75 5.24 22.07
N PHE A 232 -11.00 6.44 22.57
CA PHE A 232 -9.95 7.42 22.91
C PHE A 232 -8.88 6.89 23.87
N TRP A 233 -9.19 5.88 24.70
CA TRP A 233 -8.24 5.32 25.66
C TRP A 233 -7.17 4.41 25.02
N LEU A 234 -7.35 4.01 23.76
CA LEU A 234 -6.32 3.34 22.95
C LEU A 234 -5.28 4.30 22.38
N PHE A 235 -5.58 5.60 22.34
CA PHE A 235 -4.70 6.62 21.80
C PHE A 235 -3.59 6.92 22.82
N ARG A 236 -2.36 7.06 22.34
CA ARG A 236 -1.27 7.65 23.13
C ARG A 236 -1.53 9.14 23.32
N LEU A 237 -0.88 9.74 24.32
CA LEU A 237 -1.02 11.17 24.62
C LEU A 237 -0.74 12.01 23.38
N GLU A 238 0.33 11.71 22.63
CA GLU A 238 0.69 12.42 21.40
C GLU A 238 -0.41 12.33 20.31
N GLU A 239 -1.02 11.16 20.15
CA GLU A 239 -2.08 10.91 19.17
C GLU A 239 -3.39 11.61 19.60
N LEU A 240 -3.70 11.55 20.89
CA LEU A 240 -4.85 12.27 21.45
C LEU A 240 -4.65 13.78 21.33
N THR A 241 -3.44 14.30 21.53
CA THR A 241 -3.17 15.73 21.35
C THR A 241 -3.34 16.16 19.90
N GLU A 242 -2.91 15.36 18.92
CA GLU A 242 -3.12 15.68 17.50
C GLU A 242 -4.62 15.85 17.19
N VAL A 243 -5.46 14.98 17.75
CA VAL A 243 -6.93 15.09 17.69
C VAL A 243 -7.42 16.36 18.40
N LEU A 244 -6.98 16.58 19.65
CA LEU A 244 -7.42 17.72 20.47
C LEU A 244 -7.11 19.08 19.83
N PHE A 245 -5.94 19.19 19.21
CA PHE A 245 -5.47 20.41 18.58
C PHE A 245 -5.80 20.48 17.08
N ARG A 246 -6.46 19.46 16.51
CA ARG A 246 -6.83 19.38 15.09
C ARG A 246 -5.64 19.61 14.17
N GLY A 247 -4.51 18.97 14.49
CA GLY A 247 -3.24 19.09 13.76
C GLY A 247 -2.51 20.43 13.93
N ARG A 248 -2.93 21.30 14.86
CA ARG A 248 -2.21 22.54 15.21
C ARG A 248 -1.21 22.28 16.34
N ASP A 249 -0.25 23.19 16.50
CA ASP A 249 0.67 23.15 17.63
C ASP A 249 -0.07 23.13 18.97
N GLY A 250 0.28 22.15 19.79
CA GLY A 250 -0.30 21.98 21.11
C GLY A 250 0.18 23.03 22.11
N VAL A 251 -0.67 23.37 23.07
CA VAL A 251 -0.30 24.22 24.20
C VAL A 251 0.37 23.33 25.25
N VAL A 252 1.64 23.61 25.56
CA VAL A 252 2.48 22.76 26.43
C VAL A 252 1.81 22.54 27.79
N GLU A 253 1.26 23.60 28.38
CA GLU A 253 0.58 23.56 29.66
C GLU A 253 -0.69 22.69 29.61
N GLU A 254 -1.46 22.71 28.52
CA GLU A 254 -2.63 21.84 28.35
C GLU A 254 -2.21 20.36 28.24
N ILE A 255 -1.11 20.09 27.54
CA ILE A 255 -0.56 18.73 27.37
C ILE A 255 -0.03 18.18 28.70
N ASP A 256 0.66 19.00 29.48
CA ASP A 256 1.17 18.61 30.80
C ASP A 256 0.01 18.31 31.77
N MET A 257 -1.07 19.10 31.74
CA MET A 257 -2.29 18.79 32.51
C MET A 257 -2.89 17.43 32.11
N LEU A 258 -2.97 17.13 30.81
CA LEU A 258 -3.45 15.82 30.34
C LEU A 258 -2.54 14.66 30.79
N ARG A 259 -1.21 14.87 30.75
CA ARG A 259 -0.23 13.88 31.19
C ARG A 259 -0.41 13.49 32.65
N ASP A 260 -0.80 14.43 33.50
CA ASP A 260 -1.08 14.21 34.92
C ASP A 260 -2.46 13.58 35.17
N LEU A 261 -3.50 14.08 34.48
CA LEU A 261 -4.90 13.76 34.78
C LEU A 261 -5.36 12.43 34.15
N ILE A 262 -4.85 12.04 32.98
CA ILE A 262 -5.24 10.77 32.32
C ILE A 262 -4.88 9.54 33.18
N PRO A 263 -3.66 9.41 33.74
CA PRO A 263 -3.34 8.33 34.68
C PRO A 263 -4.31 8.24 35.87
N ALA A 264 -4.67 9.38 36.45
CA ALA A 264 -5.62 9.44 37.56
C ALA A 264 -7.01 8.95 37.15
N ALA A 265 -7.49 9.33 35.96
CA ALA A 265 -8.76 8.85 35.42
C ALA A 265 -8.75 7.32 35.19
N LYS A 266 -7.65 6.77 34.66
CA LYS A 266 -7.47 5.32 34.46
C LYS A 266 -7.46 4.53 35.77
N LEU A 267 -6.79 5.05 36.80
CA LEU A 267 -6.78 4.45 38.13
C LEU A 267 -8.17 4.48 38.79
N ALA A 268 -8.87 5.61 38.68
CA ALA A 268 -10.23 5.76 39.22
C ALA A 268 -11.21 4.78 38.57
N TYR A 269 -11.12 4.59 37.25
CA TYR A 269 -11.95 3.63 36.52
C TYR A 269 -11.62 2.17 36.91
N SER A 270 -10.33 1.84 37.06
CA SER A 270 -9.90 0.49 37.43
C SER A 270 -10.23 0.10 38.88
N GLN A 271 -10.48 1.08 39.75
CA GLN A 271 -10.79 0.89 41.17
C GLN A 271 -12.08 1.63 41.58
N PRO A 272 -13.26 1.17 41.14
CA PRO A 272 -14.53 1.76 41.55
C PRO A 272 -14.83 1.39 43.01
N SER A 273 -14.42 2.26 43.94
CA SER A 273 -14.93 2.41 45.33
C SER A 273 -15.39 1.12 46.06
N GLY A 274 -14.46 0.43 46.74
CA GLY A 274 -14.81 -0.61 47.74
C GLY A 274 -13.68 -1.58 48.13
N ALA A 275 -12.71 -1.82 47.25
CA ALA A 275 -11.59 -2.76 47.52
C ALA A 275 -10.32 -2.08 48.08
N ALA A 276 -10.46 -0.86 48.63
CA ALA A 276 -9.38 -0.15 49.28
C ALA A 276 -9.10 -0.73 50.67
N ARG A 277 -8.49 -1.92 50.76
CA ARG A 277 -7.67 -2.30 51.93
C ARG A 277 -6.78 -3.56 51.84
N LEU A 278 -6.64 -4.24 50.70
CA LEU A 278 -5.82 -5.47 50.67
C LEU A 278 -4.94 -5.73 49.44
N ARG A 279 -4.53 -4.68 48.71
CA ARG A 279 -3.35 -4.78 47.85
C ARG A 279 -2.41 -3.62 48.10
N ARG A 280 -1.59 -3.76 49.14
CA ARG A 280 -0.33 -3.01 49.22
C ARG A 280 0.62 -3.56 48.16
N SER A 281 1.17 -2.64 47.36
CA SER A 281 2.52 -2.65 46.77
C SER A 281 2.97 -3.91 46.03
N SER A 282 3.12 -3.82 44.70
CA SER A 282 4.43 -3.97 44.01
C SER A 282 4.36 -4.44 42.55
N ASP A 283 3.18 -4.75 41.99
CA ASP A 283 3.11 -5.50 40.72
C ASP A 283 2.24 -4.88 39.60
N HIS A 284 1.76 -3.65 39.80
CA HIS A 284 1.21 -2.85 38.71
C HIS A 284 2.24 -1.78 38.37
N GLY A 285 2.91 -1.94 37.23
CA GLY A 285 3.71 -0.85 36.65
C GLY A 285 2.88 0.43 36.67
N SER A 286 3.51 1.57 37.00
CA SER A 286 2.84 2.87 37.11
C SER A 286 2.00 3.12 35.86
N VAL A 287 0.67 3.16 36.00
CA VAL A 287 -0.25 3.48 34.90
C VAL A 287 0.13 4.86 34.38
N THR A 288 0.43 4.96 33.10
CA THR A 288 0.78 6.21 32.41
C THR A 288 -0.35 6.66 31.49
N ALA A 289 -0.22 7.88 30.94
CA ALA A 289 -1.15 8.39 29.94
C ALA A 289 -1.24 7.47 28.70
N ASP A 290 -0.17 6.75 28.36
CA ASP A 290 -0.09 5.87 27.19
C ASP A 290 -0.44 4.40 27.45
N THR A 291 -0.72 4.03 28.70
CA THR A 291 -1.11 2.65 29.04
C THR A 291 -2.52 2.36 28.48
N PRO A 292 -2.74 1.34 27.62
CA PRO A 292 -4.01 1.13 26.93
C PRO A 292 -5.07 0.49 27.86
N VAL A 293 -5.48 1.24 28.88
CA VAL A 293 -6.47 0.85 29.88
C VAL A 293 -7.70 1.76 29.73
N PRO A 294 -8.91 1.18 29.70
CA PRO A 294 -10.14 1.98 29.61
C PRO A 294 -10.27 2.99 30.75
N TYR A 295 -10.83 4.14 30.43
CA TYR A 295 -11.30 5.14 31.38
C TYR A 295 -12.46 5.90 30.75
N ARG A 296 -13.27 6.59 31.55
CA ARG A 296 -14.37 7.40 31.02
C ARG A 296 -13.93 8.84 30.81
N ILE A 297 -14.31 9.43 29.68
CA ILE A 297 -14.00 10.83 29.40
C ILE A 297 -14.64 11.78 30.43
N ASN A 298 -15.81 11.39 30.96
CA ASN A 298 -16.49 12.13 32.03
C ASN A 298 -15.71 12.12 33.35
N ASP A 299 -14.94 11.06 33.64
CA ASP A 299 -14.08 11.04 34.83
C ASP A 299 -12.90 12.02 34.66
N LEU A 300 -12.34 12.11 33.45
CA LEU A 300 -11.32 13.11 33.12
C LEU A 300 -11.87 14.54 33.24
N ILE A 301 -13.06 14.82 32.71
CA ILE A 301 -13.72 16.12 32.84
C ILE A 301 -13.96 16.47 34.31
N ARG A 302 -14.43 15.50 35.12
CA ARG A 302 -14.63 15.70 36.56
C ARG A 302 -13.32 16.06 37.27
N LEU A 303 -12.22 15.37 36.95
CA LEU A 303 -10.90 15.68 37.52
C LEU A 303 -10.40 17.07 37.12
N ILE A 304 -10.70 17.52 35.90
CA ILE A 304 -10.41 18.90 35.46
C ILE A 304 -11.20 19.90 36.30
N ASP A 305 -12.51 19.68 36.49
CA ASP A 305 -13.38 20.54 37.29
C ASP A 305 -12.95 20.59 38.77
N GLU A 306 -12.58 19.44 39.35
CA GLU A 306 -12.04 19.34 40.71
C GLU A 306 -10.73 20.15 40.86
N ARG A 307 -9.79 20.01 39.91
CA ARG A 307 -8.51 20.76 39.93
C ARG A 307 -8.71 22.27 39.75
N MET A 308 -9.71 22.68 38.98
CA MET A 308 -10.10 24.09 38.84
C MET A 308 -10.67 24.68 40.14
N GLY A 309 -11.40 23.87 40.92
CA GLY A 309 -12.04 24.25 42.18
C GLY A 309 -11.07 24.48 43.35
N LEU A 310 -9.86 23.90 43.29
CA LEU A 310 -8.84 24.09 44.32
C LEU A 310 -8.39 25.56 44.42
N LEU A 311 -8.12 26.01 45.66
CA LEU A 311 -7.79 27.41 45.98
C LEU A 311 -6.39 27.81 45.47
N ASP A 312 -5.47 26.86 45.36
CA ASP A 312 -4.08 27.06 44.94
C ASP A 312 -3.91 27.13 43.40
N SER A 313 -4.93 26.74 42.62
CA SER A 313 -4.85 26.61 41.16
C SER A 313 -5.11 27.92 40.37
N LYS A 314 -4.92 29.11 40.96
CA LYS A 314 -5.30 30.38 40.30
C LYS A 314 -4.61 30.60 38.94
N ALA A 315 -3.36 30.17 38.80
CA ALA A 315 -2.59 30.27 37.55
C ALA A 315 -3.01 29.20 36.51
N GLU A 316 -3.46 28.02 36.96
CA GLU A 316 -3.83 26.89 36.08
C GLU A 316 -5.27 26.99 35.54
N ARG A 317 -6.14 27.78 36.20
CA ARG A 317 -7.57 27.90 35.84
C ARG A 317 -7.84 28.26 34.38
N PRO A 318 -7.15 29.23 33.74
CA PRO A 318 -7.37 29.53 32.32
C PRO A 318 -7.04 28.35 31.40
N VAL A 319 -5.95 27.63 31.70
CA VAL A 319 -5.48 26.45 30.94
C VAL A 319 -6.51 25.32 31.04
N LEU A 320 -6.92 24.99 32.26
CA LEU A 320 -7.92 23.94 32.51
C LEU A 320 -9.28 24.25 31.85
N ARG A 321 -9.69 25.53 31.84
CA ARG A 321 -10.91 25.97 31.16
C ARG A 321 -10.81 25.80 29.64
N SER A 322 -9.68 26.19 29.05
CA SER A 322 -9.40 26.02 27.61
C SER A 322 -9.43 24.54 27.23
N LEU A 323 -8.71 23.70 27.99
CA LEU A 323 -8.64 22.26 27.80
C LEU A 323 -10.03 21.60 27.90
N ARG A 324 -10.83 21.97 28.91
CA ARG A 324 -12.21 21.49 29.07
C ARG A 324 -13.07 21.83 27.86
N GLY A 325 -13.04 23.08 27.40
CA GLY A 325 -13.79 23.52 26.22
C GLY A 325 -13.37 22.78 24.95
N ARG A 326 -12.08 22.49 24.79
CA ARG A 326 -11.54 21.71 23.67
C ARG A 326 -12.01 20.25 23.70
N LEU A 327 -12.00 19.61 24.87
CA LEU A 327 -12.54 18.26 25.06
C LEU A 327 -14.02 18.20 24.71
N GLU A 328 -14.83 19.12 25.24
CA GLU A 328 -16.26 19.22 24.94
C GLU A 328 -16.51 19.46 23.44
N SER A 329 -15.69 20.29 22.79
CA SER A 329 -15.82 20.54 21.36
C SER A 329 -15.62 19.29 20.51
N ILE A 330 -14.74 18.37 20.92
CA ILE A 330 -14.43 17.15 20.15
C ILE A 330 -15.39 16.01 20.46
N ILE A 331 -15.84 15.90 21.72
CA ILE A 331 -16.89 14.94 22.11
C ILE A 331 -18.17 15.18 21.31
N ASN A 332 -18.50 16.44 21.05
CA ASN A 332 -19.70 16.83 20.30
C ASN A 332 -19.51 16.87 18.78
N ASP A 333 -18.30 16.65 18.27
CA ASP A 333 -18.00 16.69 16.84
C ASP A 333 -18.30 15.32 16.20
N PRO A 334 -19.25 15.24 15.23
CA PRO A 334 -19.64 13.97 14.61
C PRO A 334 -18.47 13.22 13.95
N SER A 335 -17.44 13.95 13.52
CA SER A 335 -16.27 13.37 12.86
C SER A 335 -15.49 12.42 13.77
N TYR A 336 -15.59 12.62 15.09
CA TYR A 336 -14.88 11.87 16.13
C TYR A 336 -15.78 10.89 16.89
N ARG A 337 -17.01 10.67 16.41
CA ARG A 337 -17.99 9.77 17.06
C ARG A 337 -17.42 8.37 17.33
N PHE A 338 -16.57 7.86 16.45
CA PHE A 338 -15.90 6.56 16.59
C PHE A 338 -14.99 6.46 17.84
N MET A 339 -14.54 7.59 18.40
CA MET A 339 -13.73 7.63 19.62
C MET A 339 -14.55 7.61 20.90
N PHE A 340 -15.76 8.17 20.85
CA PHE A 340 -16.63 8.40 22.01
C PHE A 340 -17.93 7.61 21.94
N ALA A 341 -17.99 6.57 21.11
CA ALA A 341 -19.20 5.80 20.87
C ALA A 341 -19.79 5.29 22.20
N PRO A 342 -21.13 5.29 22.35
CA PRO A 342 -21.82 5.00 23.61
C PRO A 342 -21.86 3.51 23.97
N SER A 343 -21.09 2.65 23.30
CA SER A 343 -20.82 1.30 23.81
C SER A 343 -20.35 1.47 25.26
N LEU A 344 -20.98 0.74 26.19
CA LEU A 344 -20.53 0.72 27.59
C LEU A 344 -19.01 0.65 27.57
N VAL A 345 -18.32 1.61 28.19
CA VAL A 345 -16.86 1.60 28.28
C VAL A 345 -16.50 0.32 28.99
N GLU A 346 -16.23 -0.71 28.21
CA GLU A 346 -15.86 -2.07 28.54
C GLU A 346 -14.55 -2.33 27.81
N ASP A 347 -13.74 -3.26 28.32
CA ASP A 347 -12.48 -3.61 27.70
C ASP A 347 -12.73 -4.43 26.42
N SER A 348 -12.95 -3.72 25.31
CA SER A 348 -13.20 -4.28 23.97
C SER A 348 -11.93 -4.42 23.13
N ILE A 349 -10.74 -4.28 23.75
CA ILE A 349 -9.47 -4.28 23.01
C ILE A 349 -9.29 -5.55 22.16
N ARG A 350 -9.73 -6.70 22.68
CA ARG A 350 -9.67 -7.99 21.99
C ARG A 350 -10.47 -7.97 20.69
N ASP A 351 -11.68 -7.44 20.74
CA ASP A 351 -12.60 -7.44 19.59
C ASP A 351 -12.15 -6.42 18.55
N ILE A 352 -11.70 -5.25 18.99
CA ILE A 352 -11.13 -4.20 18.12
C ILE A 352 -9.89 -4.72 17.40
N ILE A 353 -8.91 -5.26 18.12
CA ILE A 353 -7.67 -5.80 17.53
C ILE A 353 -8.00 -6.99 16.62
N GLY A 354 -8.86 -7.91 17.07
CA GLY A 354 -9.25 -9.09 16.30
C GLY A 354 -9.93 -8.74 14.99
N LYS A 355 -10.88 -7.79 15.01
CA LYS A 355 -11.59 -7.27 13.83
C LYS A 355 -10.64 -6.53 12.89
N THR A 356 -9.80 -5.65 13.43
CA THR A 356 -8.92 -4.75 12.66
C THR A 356 -7.76 -5.51 11.99
N PHE A 357 -7.09 -6.40 12.72
CA PHE A 357 -5.92 -7.12 12.20
C PHE A 357 -6.24 -8.54 11.73
N ARG A 358 -7.53 -8.90 11.71
CA ARG A 358 -8.05 -10.19 11.23
C ARG A 358 -7.38 -11.37 11.94
N VAL A 359 -7.44 -11.37 13.28
CA VAL A 359 -6.88 -12.41 14.14
C VAL A 359 -7.97 -13.02 15.02
N PRO A 360 -8.54 -14.20 14.68
CA PRO A 360 -8.33 -14.97 13.44
C PRO A 360 -9.01 -14.32 12.22
N HIS A 361 -8.55 -14.65 11.01
CA HIS A 361 -9.04 -13.98 9.78
C HIS A 361 -10.32 -14.58 9.19
N GLY A 362 -10.63 -15.86 9.49
CA GLY A 362 -11.84 -16.52 9.02
C GLY A 362 -12.00 -16.52 7.50
N GLY A 363 -10.90 -16.70 6.75
CA GLY A 363 -10.92 -16.66 5.27
C GLY A 363 -10.84 -15.27 4.64
N LYS A 364 -10.96 -14.19 5.44
CA LYS A 364 -10.83 -12.80 4.98
C LYS A 364 -9.55 -12.14 5.55
N PRO A 365 -8.37 -12.36 4.95
CA PRO A 365 -7.09 -11.84 5.46
C PRO A 365 -6.86 -10.34 5.22
N VAL A 366 -7.65 -9.70 4.35
CA VAL A 366 -7.51 -8.29 3.99
C VAL A 366 -8.49 -7.43 4.79
N MET A 367 -8.00 -6.36 5.37
CA MET A 367 -8.75 -5.30 6.03
C MET A 367 -8.53 -4.00 5.26
N CYS A 368 -9.56 -3.51 4.58
CA CYS A 368 -9.54 -2.18 3.95
C CYS A 368 -10.10 -1.14 4.93
N PHE A 369 -9.26 -0.19 5.32
CA PHE A 369 -9.67 0.97 6.09
C PHE A 369 -10.00 2.12 5.12
N GLN A 370 -11.29 2.38 4.97
CA GLN A 370 -11.85 3.37 4.06
C GLN A 370 -11.82 4.75 4.70
N MET A 371 -11.05 5.66 4.11
CA MET A 371 -10.81 6.99 4.67
C MET A 371 -11.46 8.11 3.86
N ALA A 372 -12.07 7.79 2.71
CA ALA A 372 -12.74 8.81 1.91
C ALA A 372 -13.86 9.49 2.71
N GLY A 373 -13.88 10.82 2.69
CA GLY A 373 -14.84 11.63 3.45
C GLY A 373 -14.43 11.97 4.88
N MET A 374 -13.35 11.40 5.42
CA MET A 374 -12.85 11.75 6.75
C MET A 374 -11.97 13.02 6.70
N PRO A 375 -12.04 13.92 7.70
CA PRO A 375 -11.10 15.04 7.81
C PRO A 375 -9.66 14.57 7.93
N SER A 376 -8.70 15.32 7.36
CA SER A 376 -7.30 14.89 7.31
C SER A 376 -6.69 14.68 8.70
N GLU A 377 -7.06 15.50 9.69
CA GLU A 377 -6.60 15.34 11.07
C GLU A 377 -7.08 14.02 11.74
N VAL A 378 -8.27 13.55 11.36
CA VAL A 378 -8.82 12.28 11.86
C VAL A 378 -8.07 11.12 11.21
N VAL A 379 -7.91 11.17 9.88
CA VAL A 379 -7.15 10.18 9.12
C VAL A 379 -5.77 9.98 9.71
N ASN A 380 -5.07 11.06 10.03
CA ASN A 380 -3.71 11.02 10.58
C ASN A 380 -3.64 10.26 11.90
N SER A 381 -4.52 10.65 12.82
CA SER A 381 -4.56 10.11 14.17
C SER A 381 -4.92 8.62 14.13
N VAL A 382 -5.91 8.25 13.30
CA VAL A 382 -6.31 6.85 13.11
C VAL A 382 -5.18 6.03 12.46
N CYS A 383 -4.56 6.52 11.38
CA CYS A 383 -3.43 5.86 10.74
C CYS A 383 -2.25 5.65 11.71
N SER A 384 -1.97 6.63 12.58
CA SER A 384 -0.95 6.50 13.63
C SER A 384 -1.28 5.36 14.58
N VAL A 385 -2.49 5.36 15.15
CA VAL A 385 -2.96 4.34 16.09
C VAL A 385 -2.93 2.97 15.44
N LEU A 386 -3.45 2.82 14.22
CA LEU A 386 -3.48 1.55 13.49
C LEU A 386 -2.06 1.03 13.19
N ALA A 387 -1.15 1.88 12.69
CA ALA A 387 0.23 1.51 12.41
C ALA A 387 0.99 1.11 13.69
N ARG A 388 0.77 1.85 14.78
CA ARG A 388 1.36 1.54 16.08
C ARG A 388 0.84 0.21 16.63
N LEU A 389 -0.48 0.01 16.64
CA LEU A 389 -1.10 -1.23 17.11
C LEU A 389 -0.68 -2.43 16.25
N ALA A 390 -0.56 -2.25 14.94
CA ALA A 390 0.00 -3.23 14.02
C ALA A 390 1.39 -3.71 14.47
N PHE A 391 2.29 -2.76 14.74
CA PHE A 391 3.63 -3.05 15.21
C PHE A 391 3.64 -3.72 16.58
N ASP A 392 2.91 -3.14 17.55
CA ASP A 392 2.87 -3.63 18.92
C ASP A 392 2.28 -5.06 18.99
N LEU A 393 1.24 -5.35 18.18
CA LEU A 393 0.67 -6.70 18.02
C LEU A 393 1.67 -7.68 17.40
N ALA A 394 2.35 -7.30 16.31
CA ALA A 394 3.35 -8.14 15.67
C ALA A 394 4.51 -8.47 16.64
N GLN A 395 4.97 -7.47 17.40
CA GLN A 395 5.97 -7.62 18.45
C GLN A 395 5.50 -8.57 19.56
N ALA A 396 4.28 -8.38 20.08
CA ALA A 396 3.69 -9.25 21.10
C ALA A 396 3.48 -10.69 20.60
N SER A 397 3.25 -10.88 19.30
CA SER A 397 3.09 -12.21 18.70
C SER A 397 4.38 -13.04 18.66
N ALA A 398 5.54 -12.44 18.97
CA ALA A 398 6.86 -13.03 18.82
C ALA A 398 7.09 -13.60 17.40
N ASN A 399 6.81 -12.78 16.38
CA ASN A 399 7.00 -13.10 14.95
C ASN A 399 6.11 -14.23 14.41
N ARG A 400 5.05 -14.63 15.14
CA ARG A 400 4.06 -15.61 14.68
C ARG A 400 2.97 -14.99 13.80
N LEU A 401 2.63 -13.72 14.03
CA LEU A 401 1.73 -12.96 13.17
C LEU A 401 2.54 -12.29 12.07
N LYS A 402 2.06 -12.40 10.83
CA LYS A 402 2.63 -11.73 9.67
C LYS A 402 1.64 -10.68 9.20
N LEU A 403 1.98 -9.42 9.40
CA LEU A 403 1.10 -8.30 9.12
C LEU A 403 1.76 -7.39 8.08
N LEU A 404 1.08 -7.12 6.98
CA LEU A 404 1.44 -6.09 6.02
C LEU A 404 0.56 -4.87 6.25
N VAL A 405 1.18 -3.73 6.57
CA VAL A 405 0.52 -2.42 6.50
C VAL A 405 0.80 -1.84 5.12
N LEU A 406 -0.24 -1.71 4.30
CA LEU A 406 -0.17 -1.13 2.97
C LEU A 406 -0.71 0.30 3.00
N CYS A 407 0.12 1.20 2.52
CA CYS A 407 -0.07 2.63 2.54
C CYS A 407 -0.32 3.13 1.11
N GLU A 408 -1.58 3.38 0.75
CA GLU A 408 -1.99 4.02 -0.51
C GLU A 408 -1.93 5.56 -0.39
N GLU A 409 -1.45 6.24 -1.44
CA GLU A 409 -1.02 7.64 -1.40
C GLU A 409 -0.16 8.03 -0.18
N ALA A 410 0.90 7.26 0.10
CA ALA A 410 1.76 7.40 1.28
C ALA A 410 2.29 8.81 1.59
N HIS A 411 2.52 9.62 0.54
CA HIS A 411 2.91 11.03 0.69
C HIS A 411 1.93 11.87 1.53
N ARG A 412 0.65 11.49 1.60
CA ARG A 412 -0.37 12.22 2.39
C ARG A 412 -0.16 12.14 3.89
N TYR A 413 0.42 11.06 4.41
CA TYR A 413 0.58 10.84 5.86
C TYR A 413 2.04 10.60 6.27
N MET A 414 2.96 10.56 5.30
CA MET A 414 4.40 10.47 5.52
C MET A 414 5.14 11.55 4.70
N PRO A 415 4.78 12.83 4.85
CA PRO A 415 5.36 13.88 4.03
C PRO A 415 6.84 14.08 4.35
N SER A 416 7.60 14.54 3.35
CA SER A 416 9.01 14.88 3.48
C SER A 416 9.26 16.13 4.33
N ASP A 417 8.31 17.07 4.40
CA ASP A 417 8.37 18.22 5.31
C ASP A 417 7.77 17.84 6.68
N PRO A 418 8.58 17.83 7.76
CA PRO A 418 8.09 17.48 9.09
C PRO A 418 7.07 18.45 9.68
N ARG A 419 6.93 19.65 9.11
CA ARG A 419 6.06 20.73 9.61
C ARG A 419 4.63 20.64 9.09
N LEU A 420 4.32 19.75 8.14
CA LEU A 420 2.99 19.64 7.56
C LEU A 420 1.95 19.00 8.51
N GLY A 421 2.28 18.77 9.79
CA GLY A 421 1.53 17.89 10.69
C GLY A 421 2.08 16.46 10.60
N PHE A 422 1.38 15.44 11.11
CA PHE A 422 1.70 14.02 10.86
C PHE A 422 2.91 13.41 11.61
N ALA A 423 3.46 14.09 12.63
CA ALA A 423 4.63 13.54 13.34
C ALA A 423 4.38 12.15 13.98
N PRO A 424 3.26 11.90 14.68
CA PRO A 424 2.99 10.57 15.26
C PRO A 424 2.87 9.47 14.20
N THR A 425 2.11 9.73 13.13
CA THR A 425 1.90 8.78 12.02
C THR A 425 3.20 8.44 11.32
N ARG A 426 4.02 9.46 11.01
CA ARG A 426 5.35 9.28 10.43
C ARG A 426 6.24 8.46 11.36
N HIS A 427 6.26 8.76 12.66
CA HIS A 427 7.05 7.99 13.64
C HIS A 427 6.62 6.53 13.71
N ALA A 428 5.31 6.25 13.74
CA ALA A 428 4.77 4.90 13.76
C ALA A 428 5.18 4.09 12.51
N LEU A 429 4.99 4.68 11.32
CA LEU A 429 5.32 4.01 10.05
C LEU A 429 6.84 3.89 9.84
N ALA A 430 7.63 4.90 10.23
CA ALA A 430 9.09 4.83 10.20
C ALA A 430 9.63 3.75 11.17
N ARG A 431 8.98 3.54 12.32
CA ARG A 431 9.31 2.44 13.24
C ARG A 431 9.03 1.07 12.59
N ILE A 432 7.93 0.92 11.86
CA ILE A 432 7.67 -0.30 11.07
C ILE A 432 8.78 -0.48 10.02
N ALA A 433 9.13 0.57 9.27
CA ALA A 433 10.14 0.50 8.23
C ALA A 433 11.55 0.13 8.75
N LYS A 434 11.91 0.59 9.96
CA LYS A 434 13.24 0.34 10.56
C LYS A 434 13.32 -0.99 11.33
N GLU A 435 12.26 -1.36 12.04
CA GLU A 435 12.29 -2.46 13.01
C GLU A 435 11.27 -3.58 12.72
N GLY A 436 10.22 -3.29 11.93
CA GLY A 436 9.07 -4.17 11.73
C GLY A 436 9.43 -5.55 11.19
N ARG A 437 10.44 -5.62 10.31
CA ARG A 437 10.99 -6.87 9.78
C ARG A 437 11.31 -7.90 10.86
N LYS A 438 11.86 -7.48 12.01
CA LYS A 438 12.26 -8.38 13.10
C LYS A 438 11.05 -9.08 13.73
N TYR A 439 9.89 -8.42 13.68
CA TYR A 439 8.67 -8.84 14.38
C TYR A 439 7.58 -9.37 13.46
N GLY A 440 7.81 -9.40 12.14
CA GLY A 440 6.80 -9.83 11.16
C GLY A 440 5.79 -8.76 10.78
N CYS A 441 6.13 -7.48 11.00
CA CYS A 441 5.35 -6.33 10.53
C CYS A 441 6.03 -5.72 9.29
N TYR A 442 5.38 -5.85 8.14
CA TYR A 442 5.85 -5.38 6.85
C TYR A 442 5.15 -4.08 6.46
N LEU A 443 5.76 -3.35 5.53
CA LEU A 443 5.28 -2.07 5.03
C LEU A 443 5.28 -2.12 3.51
N GLY A 444 4.14 -1.81 2.91
CA GLY A 444 3.99 -1.56 1.48
C GLY A 444 3.69 -0.08 1.28
N VAL A 445 4.47 0.59 0.45
CA VAL A 445 4.34 2.02 0.20
C VAL A 445 3.90 2.24 -1.24
N VAL A 446 2.77 2.92 -1.44
CA VAL A 446 2.26 3.24 -2.78
C VAL A 446 2.12 4.75 -2.86
N THR A 447 2.74 5.37 -3.86
CA THR A 447 2.60 6.82 -4.04
C THR A 447 2.86 7.25 -5.47
N GLN A 448 2.19 8.32 -5.87
CA GLN A 448 2.49 8.99 -7.13
C GLN A 448 3.52 10.11 -7.04
N ARG A 449 3.93 10.49 -5.83
CA ARG A 449 4.84 11.61 -5.56
C ARG A 449 5.98 11.19 -4.64
N PRO A 450 6.94 10.37 -5.12
CA PRO A 450 8.04 9.90 -4.28
C PRO A 450 8.89 11.04 -3.69
N GLY A 451 8.97 12.22 -4.34
CA GLY A 451 9.66 13.39 -3.80
C GLY A 451 8.96 14.14 -2.67
N GLU A 452 7.67 13.88 -2.46
CA GLU A 452 6.93 14.37 -1.31
C GLU A 452 6.92 13.37 -0.14
N LEU A 453 7.47 12.16 -0.33
CA LEU A 453 7.56 11.13 0.70
C LEU A 453 8.85 11.27 1.53
N ASP A 454 8.78 10.93 2.82
CA ASP A 454 9.97 10.82 3.67
C ASP A 454 11.05 9.87 3.05
N PRO A 455 12.25 10.38 2.74
CA PRO A 455 13.32 9.60 2.13
C PRO A 455 13.79 8.41 3.00
N THR A 456 13.65 8.53 4.32
CA THR A 456 14.06 7.46 5.24
C THR A 456 13.18 6.22 5.08
N ILE A 457 11.89 6.37 4.78
CA ILE A 457 11.02 5.22 4.52
C ILE A 457 11.29 4.60 3.15
N LEU A 458 11.42 5.43 2.11
CA LEU A 458 11.68 4.91 0.76
C LEU A 458 13.01 4.12 0.71
N SER A 459 14.04 4.60 1.42
CA SER A 459 15.33 3.90 1.53
C SER A 459 15.28 2.60 2.34
N GLN A 460 14.27 2.41 3.21
CA GLN A 460 14.06 1.12 3.88
C GLN A 460 13.34 0.11 2.97
N CYS A 461 12.68 0.55 1.90
CA CYS A 461 12.00 -0.33 0.96
C CYS A 461 13.04 -1.03 0.07
N SER A 462 13.37 -2.27 0.42
CA SER A 462 14.42 -3.01 -0.31
C SER A 462 13.95 -3.58 -1.64
N THR A 463 12.66 -3.53 -1.96
CA THR A 463 12.14 -3.86 -3.30
C THR A 463 11.28 -2.71 -3.80
N VAL A 464 11.53 -2.22 -5.00
CA VAL A 464 10.78 -1.11 -5.57
C VAL A 464 10.33 -1.46 -6.97
N PHE A 465 9.08 -1.13 -7.27
CA PHE A 465 8.51 -1.15 -8.61
C PHE A 465 8.31 0.29 -9.07
N ALA A 466 9.22 0.76 -9.91
CA ALA A 466 9.12 2.08 -10.51
C ALA A 466 8.37 1.98 -11.83
N MET A 467 7.14 2.49 -11.85
CA MET A 467 6.34 2.70 -13.05
C MET A 467 6.65 4.09 -13.64
N ARG A 468 5.92 4.50 -14.69
CA ARG A 468 6.21 5.74 -15.39
C ARG A 468 6.21 6.94 -14.42
N LEU A 469 7.29 7.72 -14.43
CA LEU A 469 7.47 8.95 -13.65
C LEU A 469 7.82 10.10 -14.60
N SER A 470 6.99 11.16 -14.60
CA SER A 470 7.15 12.29 -15.52
C SER A 470 8.06 13.39 -14.98
N ASN A 471 8.23 13.48 -13.66
CA ASN A 471 8.99 14.55 -13.01
C ASN A 471 10.44 14.13 -12.78
N ASP A 472 11.39 14.98 -13.17
CA ASP A 472 12.83 14.68 -13.08
C ASP A 472 13.29 14.52 -11.63
N ARG A 473 12.76 15.34 -10.71
CA ARG A 473 13.08 15.21 -9.27
C ARG A 473 12.66 13.86 -8.72
N ASP A 474 11.49 13.36 -9.12
CA ASP A 474 10.99 12.05 -8.71
C ASP A 474 11.84 10.93 -9.30
N GLN A 475 12.27 11.07 -10.56
CA GLN A 475 13.19 10.12 -11.19
C GLN A 475 14.54 10.08 -10.47
N ASP A 476 15.11 11.24 -10.12
CA ASP A 476 16.40 11.33 -9.42
C ASP A 476 16.38 10.67 -8.04
N ILE A 477 15.26 10.78 -7.33
CA ILE A 477 15.08 10.10 -6.04
C ILE A 477 15.11 8.59 -6.21
N ILE A 478 14.39 8.06 -7.22
CA ILE A 478 14.44 6.63 -7.54
C ILE A 478 15.84 6.21 -8.01
N ARG A 479 16.54 7.03 -8.79
CA ARG A 479 17.94 6.79 -9.18
C ARG A 479 18.86 6.69 -7.96
N SER A 480 18.69 7.57 -6.98
CA SER A 480 19.50 7.58 -5.76
C SER A 480 19.24 6.38 -4.83
N ALA A 481 18.03 5.81 -4.89
CA ALA A 481 17.65 4.65 -4.09
C ALA A 481 18.22 3.33 -4.64
N ILE A 482 18.67 3.31 -5.90
CA ILE A 482 19.26 2.13 -6.54
C ILE A 482 20.74 2.09 -6.22
N ALA A 483 21.11 1.21 -5.29
CA ALA A 483 22.50 1.02 -4.86
C ALA A 483 23.42 0.35 -5.91
N ASP A 484 22.88 -0.11 -7.04
CA ASP A 484 23.57 -0.98 -8.02
C ASP A 484 23.64 -0.35 -9.42
N SER A 485 24.68 -0.70 -10.18
CA SER A 485 25.17 -0.13 -11.45
C SER A 485 24.24 -0.26 -12.67
N SER A 486 22.98 0.14 -12.57
CA SER A 486 22.01 0.06 -13.68
C SER A 486 21.21 1.35 -13.85
N ALA A 487 21.92 2.49 -13.75
CA ALA A 487 21.37 3.81 -14.01
C ALA A 487 20.75 3.90 -15.42
N SER A 488 21.27 3.14 -16.39
CA SER A 488 20.74 3.17 -17.76
C SER A 488 19.33 2.58 -17.87
N THR A 489 18.96 1.59 -17.05
CA THR A 489 17.59 1.04 -17.01
C THR A 489 16.58 2.12 -16.61
N LEU A 490 17.00 3.14 -15.87
CA LEU A 490 16.12 4.21 -15.41
C LEU A 490 15.91 5.32 -16.44
N SER A 491 16.66 5.31 -17.54
CA SER A 491 16.39 6.18 -18.69
C SER A 491 15.00 5.96 -19.30
N PHE A 492 14.42 4.76 -19.08
CA PHE A 492 13.08 4.42 -19.54
C PHE A 492 11.96 4.94 -18.62
N LEU A 493 12.26 5.48 -17.44
CA LEU A 493 11.22 5.87 -16.47
C LEU A 493 10.19 6.86 -17.04
N SER A 494 10.60 7.75 -17.93
CA SER A 494 9.72 8.76 -18.54
C SER A 494 8.88 8.22 -19.71
N SER A 495 9.31 7.15 -20.37
CA SER A 495 8.71 6.64 -21.62
C SER A 495 7.98 5.29 -21.49
N MET A 496 7.91 4.71 -20.29
CA MET A 496 7.23 3.44 -20.06
C MET A 496 5.73 3.47 -20.38
N GLY A 497 5.25 2.36 -20.93
CA GLY A 497 3.83 2.14 -21.20
C GLY A 497 3.00 1.85 -19.95
N GLN A 498 1.69 1.70 -20.13
CA GLN A 498 0.79 1.29 -19.05
C GLN A 498 1.14 -0.14 -18.59
N ARG A 499 1.09 -0.37 -17.27
CA ARG A 499 1.48 -1.63 -16.60
C ARG A 499 2.96 -2.00 -16.78
N GLU A 500 3.78 -1.15 -17.35
CA GLU A 500 5.23 -1.37 -17.36
C GLU A 500 5.87 -0.80 -16.10
N ALA A 501 6.85 -1.54 -15.60
CA ALA A 501 7.63 -1.17 -14.43
C ALA A 501 9.07 -1.64 -14.54
N ILE A 502 9.95 -0.93 -13.86
CA ILE A 502 11.29 -1.39 -13.53
C ILE A 502 11.24 -1.89 -12.09
N ALA A 503 11.46 -3.18 -11.91
CA ALA A 503 11.57 -3.81 -10.59
C ALA A 503 13.03 -3.97 -10.22
N PHE A 504 13.41 -3.54 -9.01
CA PHE A 504 14.75 -3.68 -8.49
C PHE A 504 14.74 -3.93 -6.98
N GLY A 505 15.87 -4.40 -6.45
CA GLY A 505 16.03 -4.71 -5.03
C GLY A 505 16.04 -6.20 -4.70
N GLU A 506 15.86 -6.55 -3.42
CA GLU A 506 16.06 -7.93 -2.93
C GLU A 506 14.99 -8.94 -3.35
N GLY A 507 13.80 -8.45 -3.73
CA GLY A 507 12.71 -9.27 -4.28
C GLY A 507 13.03 -9.83 -5.67
N VAL A 508 14.00 -9.23 -6.39
CA VAL A 508 14.38 -9.62 -7.75
C VAL A 508 15.84 -10.09 -7.86
N ALA A 509 16.13 -10.93 -8.85
CA ALA A 509 17.47 -11.49 -9.08
C ALA A 509 18.40 -10.45 -9.70
N THR A 510 17.87 -9.67 -10.64
CA THR A 510 18.52 -8.55 -11.32
C THR A 510 17.45 -7.49 -11.58
N PRO A 511 17.83 -6.20 -11.62
CA PRO A 511 16.91 -5.15 -12.05
C PRO A 511 16.30 -5.51 -13.41
N MET A 512 14.98 -5.51 -13.50
CA MET A 512 14.28 -6.00 -14.69
C MET A 512 13.16 -5.04 -15.08
N ARG A 513 13.04 -4.82 -16.39
CA ARG A 513 11.87 -4.15 -16.96
C ARG A 513 10.82 -5.20 -17.26
N LEU A 514 9.65 -5.04 -16.69
CA LEU A 514 8.55 -5.98 -16.80
C LEU A 514 7.26 -5.26 -17.19
N LYS A 515 6.33 -6.03 -17.76
CA LYS A 515 4.93 -5.65 -17.90
C LYS A 515 4.12 -6.56 -16.99
N PHE A 516 3.35 -5.96 -16.08
CA PHE A 516 2.50 -6.69 -15.16
C PHE A 516 1.44 -7.51 -15.90
N GLU A 517 1.11 -8.67 -15.35
CA GLU A 517 0.00 -9.50 -15.78
C GLU A 517 -1.32 -8.69 -15.75
N GLU A 518 -2.23 -9.01 -16.66
CA GLU A 518 -3.57 -8.41 -16.66
C GLU A 518 -4.45 -9.09 -15.62
N LEU A 519 -5.05 -8.31 -14.74
CA LEU A 519 -6.06 -8.81 -13.81
C LEU A 519 -7.41 -8.89 -14.49
N SER A 520 -8.22 -9.86 -14.08
CA SER A 520 -9.65 -9.86 -14.38
C SER A 520 -10.30 -8.57 -13.86
N PRO A 521 -11.31 -8.00 -14.55
CA PRO A 521 -11.94 -6.74 -14.17
C PRO A 521 -12.39 -6.68 -12.70
N ASP A 522 -12.95 -7.79 -12.18
CA ASP A 522 -13.44 -7.89 -10.79
C ASP A 522 -12.32 -7.79 -9.72
N LEU A 523 -11.05 -7.91 -10.11
CA LEU A 523 -9.89 -7.82 -9.23
C LEU A 523 -9.17 -6.46 -9.34
N ILE A 524 -9.67 -5.56 -10.19
CA ILE A 524 -9.10 -4.23 -10.38
C ILE A 524 -9.73 -3.27 -9.36
N PRO A 525 -8.93 -2.56 -8.54
CA PRO A 525 -9.46 -1.55 -7.63
C PRO A 525 -10.28 -0.49 -8.38
N GLY A 526 -11.43 -0.10 -7.83
CA GLY A 526 -12.31 0.89 -8.43
C GLY A 526 -13.17 0.42 -9.62
N ALA A 527 -13.02 -0.83 -10.09
CA ALA A 527 -13.81 -1.36 -11.22
C ALA A 527 -15.33 -1.40 -10.94
N HIS A 528 -15.72 -1.43 -9.66
CA HIS A 528 -17.11 -1.36 -9.20
C HIS A 528 -17.49 0.00 -8.58
N ALA A 529 -16.58 0.99 -8.59
CA ALA A 529 -16.91 2.34 -8.09
C ALA A 529 -17.94 3.03 -8.98
N ASP A 530 -17.93 2.74 -10.29
CA ASP A 530 -18.92 3.24 -11.25
C ASP A 530 -20.32 2.62 -11.06
N SER A 531 -20.47 1.52 -10.30
CA SER A 531 -21.78 0.94 -10.00
C SER A 531 -22.46 1.50 -8.75
N ASP A 532 -21.74 2.24 -7.89
CA ASP A 532 -22.32 2.96 -6.74
C ASP A 532 -22.78 4.39 -7.09
N PHE A 533 -22.34 4.92 -8.24
CA PHE A 533 -23.07 5.98 -8.91
C PHE A 533 -24.23 5.32 -9.65
N GLY A 534 -25.39 5.23 -8.98
CA GLY A 534 -26.60 4.71 -9.59
C GLY A 534 -26.80 5.26 -11.00
N GLU A 535 -27.35 4.44 -11.91
CA GLU A 535 -27.63 4.77 -13.31
C GLU A 535 -27.80 6.28 -13.48
N VAL A 536 -26.86 6.91 -14.19
CA VAL A 536 -26.97 8.31 -14.59
C VAL A 536 -28.20 8.39 -15.49
N THR A 537 -29.34 8.58 -14.85
CA THR A 537 -30.56 9.08 -15.47
C THR A 537 -30.16 10.44 -16.05
N GLU A 538 -30.69 10.79 -17.23
CA GLU A 538 -30.35 12.03 -17.96
C GLU A 538 -30.11 13.24 -17.04
N PRO A 539 -29.20 14.15 -17.38
CA PRO A 539 -28.73 15.19 -16.46
C PRO A 539 -29.88 16.14 -16.10
N ASP A 540 -30.60 15.82 -15.02
CA ASP A 540 -31.44 16.77 -14.32
C ASP A 540 -30.51 17.87 -13.77
N ASP A 541 -30.85 19.12 -14.10
CA ASP A 541 -30.10 20.30 -13.69
C ASP A 541 -29.77 20.23 -12.18
N LEU A 542 -28.51 20.47 -11.85
CA LEU A 542 -28.01 20.48 -10.47
C LEU A 542 -28.81 21.47 -9.61
N ASP A 543 -29.66 20.96 -8.69
CA ASP A 543 -30.38 21.81 -7.73
C ASP A 543 -29.41 22.33 -6.65
N LEU A 544 -28.84 23.50 -6.96
CA LEU A 544 -27.94 24.22 -6.08
C LEU A 544 -28.60 24.56 -4.73
N ALA A 545 -29.92 24.76 -4.65
CA ALA A 545 -30.60 25.04 -3.39
C ALA A 545 -30.59 23.80 -2.48
N ALA A 546 -30.89 22.62 -3.02
CA ALA A 546 -30.80 21.36 -2.28
C ALA A 546 -29.35 21.00 -1.90
N MET A 547 -28.37 21.34 -2.73
CA MET A 547 -26.95 21.19 -2.39
C MET A 547 -26.54 22.16 -1.28
N ILE A 548 -26.96 23.42 -1.34
CA ILE A 548 -26.68 24.43 -0.31
C ILE A 548 -27.37 24.07 1.01
N GLU A 549 -28.60 23.56 0.98
CA GLU A 549 -29.27 23.06 2.19
C GLU A 549 -28.54 21.84 2.78
N ARG A 550 -28.06 20.91 1.94
CA ARG A 550 -27.15 19.83 2.39
C ARG A 550 -25.83 20.39 2.95
N MET A 551 -25.26 21.43 2.36
CA MET A 551 -24.04 22.11 2.87
C MET A 551 -24.30 22.86 4.20
N ARG A 552 -25.49 23.42 4.40
CA ARG A 552 -25.91 24.08 5.64
C ARG A 552 -26.26 23.08 6.75
N HIS A 553 -26.65 21.87 6.38
CA HIS A 553 -27.03 20.79 7.28
C HIS A 553 -25.99 19.66 7.41
N VAL A 554 -24.74 19.88 6.97
CA VAL A 554 -23.60 18.98 7.25
C VAL A 554 -23.49 18.85 8.77
N ASN A 555 -24.07 17.77 9.31
CA ASN A 555 -23.98 17.23 10.69
C ASN A 555 -25.28 16.63 11.27
N ARG A 556 -26.39 16.52 10.52
CA ARG A 556 -27.45 15.57 10.92
C ARG A 556 -27.28 14.25 10.18
N ALA A 557 -26.70 13.27 10.85
CA ALA A 557 -26.80 11.87 10.43
C ALA A 557 -28.30 11.54 10.24
N GLU A 558 -28.70 11.17 9.03
CA GLU A 558 -30.02 10.60 8.80
C GLU A 558 -30.13 9.28 9.57
N PRO A 559 -31.28 8.97 10.20
CA PRO A 559 -31.49 7.69 10.83
C PRO A 559 -31.46 6.59 9.77
N ALA A 560 -30.58 5.61 9.96
CA ALA A 560 -30.40 4.46 9.09
C ALA A 560 -31.74 3.75 8.83
N ASN A 561 -32.22 3.79 7.58
CA ASN A 561 -33.21 2.84 7.11
C ASN A 561 -32.51 1.49 6.90
N ALA A 562 -32.96 0.49 7.64
CA ALA A 562 -32.46 -0.87 7.62
C ALA A 562 -32.79 -1.55 6.28
N ALA A 563 -31.75 -1.86 5.50
CA ALA A 563 -31.65 -3.05 4.64
C ALA A 563 -30.23 -3.10 4.02
N ASP A 564 -29.27 -3.70 4.71
CA ASP A 564 -28.03 -4.19 4.08
C ASP A 564 -28.21 -5.70 3.82
N PRO A 565 -28.33 -6.17 2.56
CA PRO A 565 -28.51 -7.58 2.25
C PRO A 565 -27.24 -8.44 2.44
N GLN A 566 -26.11 -7.90 2.92
CA GLN A 566 -24.85 -8.67 3.03
C GLN A 566 -24.09 -8.48 4.35
N ALA A 567 -24.79 -8.26 5.47
CA ALA A 567 -24.21 -8.53 6.79
C ALA A 567 -24.22 -10.05 7.04
N ASP A 568 -23.06 -10.69 6.92
CA ASP A 568 -22.85 -12.13 7.15
C ASP A 568 -23.24 -12.51 8.60
N PRO A 569 -24.39 -13.17 8.83
CA PRO A 569 -24.87 -13.49 10.18
C PRO A 569 -24.12 -14.68 10.79
N ALA A 570 -23.21 -15.34 10.06
CA ALA A 570 -22.52 -16.54 10.51
C ALA A 570 -21.39 -16.31 11.54
N PHE A 571 -21.07 -15.05 11.88
CA PHE A 571 -20.01 -14.73 12.86
C PHE A 571 -20.54 -14.38 14.27
N PHE A 572 -21.81 -14.01 14.42
CA PHE A 572 -22.45 -13.95 15.74
C PHE A 572 -22.88 -15.35 16.11
N GLY A 573 -21.95 -16.14 16.66
CA GLY A 573 -22.24 -17.46 17.20
C GLY A 573 -23.39 -17.39 18.20
N GLU A 574 -24.24 -18.43 18.21
CA GLU A 574 -25.26 -18.60 19.24
C GLU A 574 -24.63 -18.45 20.65
N PRO A 575 -25.31 -17.78 21.59
CA PRO A 575 -24.81 -17.65 22.95
C PRO A 575 -24.64 -19.06 23.54
N SER A 576 -23.40 -19.38 23.95
CA SER A 576 -23.03 -20.67 24.49
C SER A 576 -23.95 -21.10 25.64
N SER A 577 -24.45 -22.34 25.58
CA SER A 577 -25.37 -22.95 26.54
C SER A 577 -24.72 -23.45 27.83
N VAL A 578 -23.76 -22.70 28.39
CA VAL A 578 -23.13 -23.02 29.68
C VAL A 578 -23.83 -22.25 30.81
N LEU A 579 -25.12 -22.54 31.01
CA LEU A 579 -25.87 -22.24 32.24
C LEU A 579 -27.21 -23.01 32.21
N LYS A 580 -27.14 -24.35 32.29
CA LYS A 580 -28.29 -25.18 32.72
C LYS A 580 -27.89 -25.95 33.97
N ARG A 581 -28.04 -25.30 35.12
CA ARG A 581 -28.12 -25.98 36.40
C ARG A 581 -29.53 -26.58 36.51
N VAL A 582 -29.59 -27.90 36.50
CA VAL A 582 -30.81 -28.68 36.67
C VAL A 582 -31.35 -28.46 38.10
N LEU A 583 -32.59 -28.00 38.20
CA LEU A 583 -33.44 -28.16 39.39
C LEU A 583 -34.61 -29.07 38.98
N PRO A 584 -34.87 -30.19 39.70
CA PRO A 584 -35.97 -31.08 39.37
C PRO A 584 -37.28 -30.68 40.08
N GLY A 585 -38.39 -30.80 39.35
CA GLY A 585 -39.70 -31.14 39.92
C GLY A 585 -40.78 -30.06 39.81
N GLY A 586 -41.84 -30.36 39.05
CA GLY A 586 -43.12 -29.63 39.10
C GLY A 586 -43.91 -29.74 37.81
N ALA A 587 -44.89 -30.64 37.77
CA ALA A 587 -45.68 -31.05 36.62
C ALA A 587 -46.89 -30.15 36.29
N ALA A 588 -47.49 -30.44 35.12
CA ALA A 588 -48.82 -30.07 34.61
C ALA A 588 -48.92 -28.70 33.90
N ASN A 589 -49.70 -28.48 32.82
CA ASN A 589 -50.63 -29.31 32.06
C ASN A 589 -50.86 -28.69 30.66
N SER A 590 -51.40 -29.51 29.75
CA SER A 590 -51.70 -29.29 28.32
C SER A 590 -52.95 -28.46 27.98
N GLY A 591 -52.97 -27.90 26.75
CA GLY A 591 -54.16 -27.42 25.99
C GLY A 591 -53.95 -25.98 25.49
N GLY A 592 -53.87 -25.65 24.19
CA GLY A 592 -54.73 -26.01 23.07
C GLY A 592 -55.94 -25.07 23.03
N TRP A 593 -56.19 -24.38 21.91
CA TRP A 593 -57.49 -24.06 21.26
C TRP A 593 -57.37 -22.85 20.32
N ALA A 594 -58.02 -22.97 19.17
CA ALA A 594 -58.05 -22.04 18.05
C ALA A 594 -59.40 -21.28 17.96
N ASP A 595 -59.38 -20.21 17.15
CA ASP A 595 -60.47 -19.52 16.42
C ASP A 595 -61.66 -18.86 17.14
N ARG A 596 -61.86 -17.55 16.87
CA ARG A 596 -63.10 -17.04 16.24
C ARG A 596 -63.04 -15.59 15.74
N GLU A 597 -63.66 -15.40 14.58
CA GLU A 597 -63.96 -14.19 13.80
C GLU A 597 -64.96 -13.19 14.44
N GLN A 598 -64.98 -11.93 13.93
CA GLN A 598 -66.16 -11.16 13.44
C GLN A 598 -65.70 -9.80 12.84
N ARG A 599 -65.83 -9.54 11.52
CA ARG A 599 -66.90 -8.77 10.78
C ARG A 599 -67.19 -7.36 11.35
N GLY A 600 -67.29 -6.24 10.62
CA GLY A 600 -67.28 -5.92 9.17
C GLY A 600 -67.71 -4.44 8.90
N GLY A 601 -67.69 -4.02 7.61
CA GLY A 601 -68.29 -2.79 7.01
C GLY A 601 -67.32 -1.59 6.86
N GLY A 602 -67.01 -1.00 5.68
CA GLY A 602 -67.79 -0.61 4.49
C GLY A 602 -68.47 0.75 4.75
N VAL A 603 -68.33 1.86 4.00
CA VAL A 603 -68.33 2.08 2.53
C VAL A 603 -68.01 3.57 2.18
N ALA A 604 -67.35 3.76 1.03
CA ALA A 604 -67.38 4.80 -0.05
C ALA A 604 -66.88 6.26 0.06
N ALA A 605 -66.30 6.63 -1.09
CA ALA A 605 -65.77 7.87 -1.61
C ALA A 605 -66.81 8.86 -2.16
N PHE A 606 -66.40 10.10 -2.41
CA PHE A 606 -67.00 11.02 -3.38
C PHE A 606 -65.94 11.94 -3.99
N ASP A 607 -66.00 12.07 -5.32
CA ASP A 607 -65.24 12.96 -6.20
C ASP A 607 -66.11 14.13 -6.72
N ASP A 608 -65.41 15.14 -7.28
CA ASP A 608 -65.80 16.17 -8.27
C ASP A 608 -66.43 17.53 -7.87
N GLU A 609 -65.55 18.57 -7.87
CA GLU A 609 -65.53 19.84 -8.67
C GLU A 609 -66.74 20.86 -8.69
N PRO A 610 -66.61 22.09 -9.29
CA PRO A 610 -65.66 23.20 -9.07
C PRO A 610 -66.39 24.60 -9.02
N ARG A 611 -65.69 25.75 -8.77
CA ARG A 611 -65.97 27.09 -9.41
C ARG A 611 -65.13 28.31 -8.89
N ARG A 612 -64.46 28.95 -9.87
CA ARG A 612 -64.36 30.41 -10.22
C ARG A 612 -63.64 31.45 -9.33
N ALA A 613 -62.44 31.83 -9.79
CA ALA A 613 -62.00 33.12 -10.38
C ALA A 613 -62.40 34.49 -9.78
N ARG A 614 -61.37 35.33 -9.48
CA ARG A 614 -61.32 36.77 -9.81
C ARG A 614 -59.87 37.22 -10.13
N ARG A 615 -59.73 37.93 -11.26
CA ARG A 615 -58.58 38.73 -11.71
C ARG A 615 -58.80 40.21 -11.39
N PHE A 616 -57.73 40.95 -11.07
CA PHE A 616 -57.39 42.36 -11.38
C PHE A 616 -55.93 42.52 -10.86
N GLY A 617 -54.92 43.16 -11.47
CA GLY A 617 -54.77 44.02 -12.64
C GLY A 617 -53.60 44.99 -12.37
N ASP A 618 -52.58 44.96 -13.22
CA ASP A 618 -51.58 45.97 -13.62
C ASP A 618 -50.76 46.89 -12.66
N ALA A 619 -49.46 46.99 -13.03
CA ALA A 619 -48.51 48.10 -12.93
C ALA A 619 -48.01 48.52 -11.52
N THR A 620 -46.75 48.89 -11.25
CA THR A 620 -45.72 49.54 -12.09
C THR A 620 -44.34 49.40 -11.42
N TYR A 621 -43.32 49.36 -12.29
CA TYR A 621 -41.88 49.50 -12.07
C TYR A 621 -41.45 50.80 -11.35
N ARG A 622 -40.51 50.71 -10.39
CA ARG A 622 -39.51 51.76 -10.08
C ARG A 622 -38.25 51.18 -9.42
N PRO A 623 -37.03 51.54 -9.88
CA PRO A 623 -35.77 51.26 -9.19
C PRO A 623 -35.43 52.40 -8.24
N ILE A 624 -34.74 52.10 -7.13
CA ILE A 624 -34.06 53.11 -6.32
C ILE A 624 -32.59 52.69 -6.22
N ARG A 625 -31.73 53.47 -6.87
CA ARG A 625 -30.35 53.72 -6.45
C ARG A 625 -30.39 54.99 -5.59
N ASP A 626 -29.70 54.95 -4.46
CA ASP A 626 -28.48 55.74 -4.25
C ASP A 626 -27.51 54.90 -3.40
#